data_AF-A0A7Y6TTH7-F1
#
_entry.id   AF-A0A7Y6TTH7-F1
#
_cell.length_a   1.000
_cell.length_b   1.000
_cell.length_c   1.000
_cell.angle_alpha   90.00
_cell.angle_beta   90.00
_cell.angle_gamma   90.00
#
_symmetry.space_group_name_H-M   'P 1'
#
loop_
_entity.id
_entity.type
_entity.pdbx_description
1 polymer ?
#
loop_
_entity_poly.entity_id
_entity_poly.type
_entity_poly.pdbx_seq_one_letter_code
_entity_poly.pdbx_strand_id
1 'polypeptide(L)'
;MNTHNVNVNTATPESPKTWDNSPSAFWLIRKDALLVELAKAEGELMMYHALERAGVTTETEEREECPWDAAVIVKSLAEMGAINSPRVYEMARSVRTLAVNLCRGAWRRGEPPVLEDLKSCVAEAEAARNKLIAHWAEQEKPYCVMAHGETEYPEDDPTYGTYWREGVVHLGRAWTVAEAMDIAAAAWLEGEWEPRDADECHWDSDFGRDMGPVSFSPRTIVISDEQNRKVLTADAASLEWNAHVTGEAEISRLAAERDALLREAALESGWDNFSTAKQLRAKAEATQAGVVDSAWQGHPDVMDALAAFVRPERKTWGDRLNTRGLSKFMADDMKFLISLSERSCPASKNERYELVHGLALSIADHVSRAVTDWSTPRPKIPAAVIAAWLLTKEMVLALFGENGEEIWSGVQGALKSRLTEYYHDC
;
A
#
# COMPACT_ATOMS: atom_id res chain seq x y z
N MET A 1 39.86 65.52 -32.68
CA MET A 1 38.67 65.51 -31.82
C MET A 1 38.47 64.07 -31.39
N ASN A 2 38.86 63.75 -30.15
CA ASN A 2 38.83 62.39 -29.61
C ASN A 2 37.48 62.11 -28.96
N THR A 3 36.93 60.95 -29.30
CA THR A 3 35.74 60.31 -28.77
C THR A 3 35.94 59.84 -27.33
N HIS A 4 35.02 60.18 -26.42
CA HIS A 4 34.81 59.47 -25.16
C HIS A 4 33.33 59.12 -25.04
N ASN A 5 32.99 57.89 -25.47
CA ASN A 5 31.76 57.21 -25.07
C ASN A 5 31.97 56.69 -23.64
N VAL A 6 31.25 57.26 -22.69
CA VAL A 6 31.13 56.70 -21.34
C VAL A 6 30.18 55.51 -21.42
N ASN A 7 30.75 54.31 -21.39
CA ASN A 7 30.00 53.06 -21.32
C ASN A 7 29.58 52.84 -19.86
N VAL A 8 28.35 53.22 -19.52
CA VAL A 8 27.75 52.90 -18.23
C VAL A 8 27.35 51.42 -18.26
N ASN A 9 28.15 50.56 -17.65
CA ASN A 9 27.77 49.18 -17.37
C ASN A 9 26.65 49.19 -16.31
N THR A 10 25.40 49.13 -16.74
CA THR A 10 24.28 48.80 -15.86
C THR A 10 24.41 47.33 -15.46
N ALA A 11 24.73 47.10 -14.17
CA ALA A 11 24.65 45.79 -13.55
C ALA A 11 23.23 45.25 -13.71
N THR A 12 23.13 44.06 -14.30
CA THR A 12 21.90 43.27 -14.31
C THR A 12 21.56 42.95 -12.86
N PRO A 13 20.35 43.25 -12.35
CA PRO A 13 19.98 42.80 -11.03
C PRO A 13 19.97 41.27 -11.05
N GLU A 14 20.80 40.64 -10.22
CA GLU A 14 20.74 39.22 -9.96
C GLU A 14 19.30 38.87 -9.58
N SER A 15 18.66 38.02 -10.38
CA SER A 15 17.37 37.42 -10.01
C SER A 15 17.54 36.77 -8.63
N PRO A 16 16.63 37.00 -7.68
CA PRO A 16 16.71 36.35 -6.39
C PRO A 16 16.71 34.84 -6.65
N LYS A 17 17.73 34.14 -6.15
CA LYS A 17 17.82 32.68 -6.15
C LYS A 17 16.50 32.14 -5.59
N THR A 18 15.61 31.71 -6.47
CA THR A 18 14.52 30.82 -6.12
C THR A 18 15.20 29.55 -5.66
N TRP A 19 15.28 29.37 -4.35
CA TRP A 19 15.64 28.09 -3.77
C TRP A 19 14.73 27.07 -4.42
N ASP A 20 15.32 26.14 -5.16
CA ASP A 20 14.60 25.02 -5.74
C ASP A 20 14.03 24.24 -4.55
N ASN A 21 12.72 24.30 -4.34
CA ASN A 21 12.03 23.57 -3.27
C ASN A 21 11.83 22.10 -3.65
N SER A 22 12.69 21.54 -4.50
CA SER A 22 12.59 20.16 -4.92
C SER A 22 12.90 19.20 -3.76
N PRO A 23 12.35 17.97 -3.78
CA PRO A 23 12.66 16.94 -2.78
C PRO A 23 14.16 16.68 -2.60
N SER A 24 14.94 16.87 -3.68
CA SER A 24 16.41 16.73 -3.66
C SER A 24 17.10 17.86 -2.89
N ALA A 25 16.60 19.10 -3.00
CA ALA A 25 17.13 20.22 -2.24
C ALA A 25 16.80 20.08 -0.74
N PHE A 26 15.58 19.65 -0.42
CA PHE A 26 15.19 19.35 0.97
C PHE A 26 16.05 18.24 1.58
N TRP A 27 16.37 17.20 0.79
CA TRP A 27 17.29 16.14 1.20
C TRP A 27 18.65 16.67 1.63
N LEU A 28 19.25 17.58 0.84
CA LEU A 28 20.54 18.18 1.13
C LEU A 28 20.51 18.99 2.43
N ILE A 29 19.49 19.84 2.60
CA ILE A 29 19.32 20.67 3.80
C ILE A 29 19.23 19.78 5.06
N ARG A 30 18.40 18.73 5.01
CA ARG A 30 18.22 17.81 6.13
C ARG A 30 19.49 17.01 6.42
N LYS A 31 20.21 16.58 5.39
CA LYS A 31 21.50 15.88 5.52
C LYS A 31 22.51 16.78 6.23
N ASP A 32 22.67 18.02 5.79
CA ASP A 32 23.65 18.93 6.37
C ASP A 32 23.33 19.23 7.84
N ALA A 33 22.04 19.42 8.18
CA ALA A 33 21.61 19.59 9.57
C ALA A 33 21.98 18.38 10.44
N LEU A 34 21.70 17.16 9.99
CA LEU A 34 22.04 15.94 10.74
C LEU A 34 23.55 15.72 10.86
N LEU A 35 24.34 16.08 9.85
CA LEU A 35 25.80 15.99 9.94
C LEU A 35 26.38 17.01 10.95
N VAL A 36 25.78 18.19 11.06
CA VAL A 36 26.14 19.16 12.10
C VAL A 36 25.82 18.61 13.49
N GLU A 37 24.64 18.03 13.68
CA GLU A 37 24.28 17.40 14.96
C GLU A 37 25.18 16.19 15.28
N LEU A 38 25.51 15.37 14.28
CA LEU A 38 26.46 14.26 14.46
C LEU A 38 27.84 14.76 14.90
N ALA A 39 28.30 15.90 14.37
CA ALA A 39 29.60 16.49 14.73
C ALA A 39 29.62 16.99 16.17
N LYS A 40 28.52 17.59 16.63
CA LYS A 40 28.35 18.01 18.02
C LYS A 40 28.38 16.79 18.94
N ALA A 41 27.59 15.75 18.62
CA ALA A 41 27.56 14.51 19.39
C ALA A 41 28.93 13.83 19.43
N GLU A 42 29.68 13.80 18.33
CA GLU A 42 31.07 13.31 18.32
C GLU A 42 31.96 14.08 19.31
N GLY A 43 31.90 15.42 19.27
CA GLY A 43 32.66 16.29 20.16
C GLY A 43 32.31 16.11 21.64
N GLU A 44 31.03 15.98 21.96
CA GLU A 44 30.54 15.71 23.32
C GLU A 44 31.00 14.36 23.83
N LEU A 45 30.87 13.30 23.02
CA LEU A 45 31.37 11.98 23.36
C LEU A 45 32.89 12.00 23.60
N MET A 46 33.66 12.69 22.75
CA MET A 46 35.11 12.86 22.94
C MET A 46 35.44 13.59 24.26
N MET A 47 34.65 14.61 24.60
CA MET A 47 34.79 15.36 25.84
C MET A 47 34.53 14.46 27.07
N TYR A 48 33.45 13.68 27.08
CA TYR A 48 33.17 12.74 28.17
C TYR A 48 34.25 11.67 28.32
N HIS A 49 34.76 11.12 27.21
CA HIS A 49 35.90 10.20 27.23
C HIS A 49 37.17 10.85 27.84
N ALA A 50 37.41 12.13 27.56
CA ALA A 50 38.54 12.86 28.12
C ALA A 50 38.39 13.09 29.63
N LEU A 51 37.17 13.41 30.10
CA LEU A 51 36.87 13.56 31.52
C LEU A 51 37.06 12.24 32.29
N GLU A 52 36.55 11.13 31.77
CA GLU A 52 36.74 9.81 32.38
C GLU A 52 38.24 9.43 32.50
N ARG A 53 39.02 9.72 31.45
CA ARG A 53 40.48 9.50 31.49
C ARG A 53 41.21 10.39 32.49
N ALA A 54 40.68 11.59 32.75
CA ALA A 54 41.19 12.49 33.78
C ALA A 54 40.73 12.11 35.20
N GLY A 55 39.89 11.08 35.35
CA GLY A 55 39.33 10.65 36.63
C GLY A 55 38.19 11.56 37.12
N VAL A 56 37.58 12.35 36.24
CA VAL A 56 36.42 13.20 36.56
C VAL A 56 35.14 12.41 36.25
N THR A 57 34.40 12.06 37.29
CA THR A 57 33.08 11.44 37.16
C THR A 57 32.02 12.50 36.88
N THR A 58 31.33 12.36 35.75
CA THR A 58 30.27 13.28 35.32
C THR A 58 28.97 12.50 35.28
N GLU A 59 28.16 12.63 36.34
CA GLU A 59 26.86 11.98 36.48
C GLU A 59 25.75 12.98 36.13
N THR A 60 25.67 13.38 34.87
CA THR A 60 24.60 14.24 34.34
C THR A 60 23.71 13.45 33.38
N GLU A 61 22.43 13.79 33.31
CA GLU A 61 21.48 13.20 32.35
C GLU A 61 22.01 13.33 30.91
N GLU A 62 22.56 14.49 30.57
CA GLU A 62 23.19 14.78 29.27
C GLU A 62 24.29 13.76 28.90
N ARG A 63 25.08 13.30 29.88
CA ARG A 63 26.13 12.30 29.66
C ARG A 63 25.54 10.92 29.36
N GLU A 64 24.41 10.58 29.97
CA GLU A 64 23.72 9.30 29.78
C GLU A 64 22.91 9.27 28.47
N GLU A 65 22.35 10.40 28.07
CA GLU A 65 21.54 10.56 26.86
C GLU A 65 22.38 10.72 25.59
N CYS A 66 23.58 11.33 25.68
CA CYS A 66 24.44 11.60 24.52
C CYS A 66 24.70 10.36 23.62
N PRO A 67 24.99 9.14 24.14
CA PRO A 67 25.09 7.93 23.30
C PRO A 67 23.78 7.52 22.62
N TRP A 68 22.62 7.80 23.23
CA TRP A 68 21.31 7.54 22.65
C TRP A 68 20.99 8.55 21.54
N ASP A 69 21.21 9.85 21.77
CA ASP A 69 21.04 10.91 20.76
C ASP A 69 21.92 10.64 19.53
N ALA A 70 23.19 10.30 19.77
CA ALA A 70 24.12 9.92 18.71
C ALA A 70 23.62 8.74 17.88
N ALA A 71 23.01 7.73 18.52
CA ALA A 71 22.42 6.58 17.83
C ALA A 71 21.22 6.99 16.96
N VAL A 72 20.34 7.84 17.48
CA VAL A 72 19.17 8.36 16.75
C VAL A 72 19.60 9.19 15.52
N ILE A 73 20.67 9.99 15.66
CA ILE A 73 21.21 10.76 14.52
C ILE A 73 21.79 9.82 13.45
N VAL A 74 22.56 8.80 13.84
CA VAL A 74 23.12 7.81 12.89
C VAL A 74 22.01 7.00 12.22
N LYS A 75 20.96 6.61 12.96
CA LYS A 75 19.76 5.97 12.42
C LYS A 75 19.10 6.86 11.37
N SER A 76 18.84 8.12 11.70
CA SER A 76 18.24 9.10 10.79
C SER A 76 19.07 9.30 9.51
N LEU A 77 20.41 9.39 9.63
CA LEU A 77 21.31 9.49 8.49
C LEU A 77 21.27 8.26 7.59
N ALA A 78 21.12 7.06 8.16
CA ALA A 78 21.02 5.84 7.37
C ALA A 78 19.65 5.69 6.69
N GLU A 79 18.56 5.94 7.41
CA GLU A 79 17.19 5.91 6.89
C GLU A 79 17.00 6.88 5.71
N MET A 80 17.67 8.03 5.74
CA MET A 80 17.64 8.98 4.62
C MET A 80 18.68 8.72 3.53
N GLY A 81 19.53 7.72 3.68
CA GLY A 81 20.60 7.42 2.72
C GLY A 81 21.73 8.46 2.67
N ALA A 82 22.00 9.14 3.78
CA ALA A 82 23.07 10.14 3.90
C ALA A 82 24.46 9.55 4.18
N ILE A 83 24.56 8.29 4.64
CA ILE A 83 25.83 7.55 4.81
C ILE A 83 26.35 7.06 3.45
N ASN A 84 26.57 8.00 2.54
CA ASN A 84 26.82 7.75 1.12
C ASN A 84 28.21 8.17 0.64
N SER A 85 29.12 8.46 1.56
CA SER A 85 30.49 8.84 1.24
C SER A 85 31.44 8.34 2.32
N PRO A 86 32.75 8.17 1.99
CA PRO A 86 33.73 7.74 2.97
C PRO A 86 33.77 8.63 4.22
N ARG A 87 33.64 9.96 4.06
CA ARG A 87 33.71 10.90 5.19
C ARG A 87 32.57 10.71 6.18
N VAL A 88 31.34 10.58 5.68
CA VAL A 88 30.16 10.38 6.55
C VAL A 88 30.23 9.02 7.23
N TYR A 89 30.67 7.98 6.52
CA TYR A 89 30.86 6.65 7.07
C TYR A 89 31.90 6.62 8.20
N GLU A 90 33.06 7.24 8.01
CA GLU A 90 34.10 7.31 9.04
C GLU A 90 33.62 8.06 10.29
N MET A 91 32.89 9.16 10.10
CA MET A 91 32.30 9.92 11.21
C MET A 91 31.27 9.09 11.98
N ALA A 92 30.35 8.42 11.29
CA ALA A 92 29.37 7.53 11.94
C ALA A 92 30.05 6.37 12.70
N ARG A 93 31.16 5.83 12.17
CA ARG A 93 31.96 4.81 12.85
C ARG A 93 32.69 5.34 14.08
N SER A 94 33.24 6.55 14.00
CA SER A 94 33.89 7.23 15.12
C SER A 94 32.88 7.42 16.26
N VAL A 95 31.72 8.02 15.96
CA VAL A 95 30.62 8.23 16.91
C VAL A 95 30.16 6.91 17.53
N ARG A 96 29.91 5.87 16.72
CA ARG A 96 29.56 4.53 17.22
C ARG A 96 30.59 4.01 18.21
N THR A 97 31.88 4.14 17.89
CA THR A 97 32.96 3.65 18.74
C THR A 97 32.99 4.38 20.08
N LEU A 98 32.89 5.71 20.06
CA LEU A 98 32.86 6.53 21.26
C LEU A 98 31.62 6.24 22.11
N ALA A 99 30.43 6.20 21.50
CA ALA A 99 29.16 5.96 22.18
C ALA A 99 29.08 4.56 22.81
N VAL A 100 29.50 3.51 22.09
CA VAL A 100 29.50 2.14 22.61
C VAL A 100 30.47 1.99 23.79
N ASN A 101 31.61 2.67 23.74
CA ASN A 101 32.59 2.64 24.83
C ASN A 101 32.10 3.41 26.06
N LEU A 102 31.29 4.47 25.86
CA LEU A 102 30.73 5.25 26.96
C LEU A 102 29.52 4.55 27.60
N CYS A 103 28.52 4.20 26.79
CA CYS A 103 27.35 3.45 27.24
C CYS A 103 26.72 2.63 26.09
N ARG A 104 27.08 1.34 26.02
CA ARG A 104 26.51 0.40 25.03
C ARG A 104 24.99 0.27 25.13
N GLY A 105 24.42 0.36 26.33
CA GLY A 105 22.98 0.23 26.55
C GLY A 105 22.19 1.36 25.91
N ALA A 106 22.60 2.61 26.18
CA ALA A 106 21.99 3.81 25.60
C ALA A 106 22.11 3.83 24.07
N TRP A 107 23.29 3.51 23.53
CA TRP A 107 23.48 3.37 22.07
C TRP A 107 22.52 2.37 21.44
N ARG A 108 22.30 1.21 22.07
CA ARG A 108 21.38 0.18 21.53
C ARG A 108 19.92 0.60 21.57
N ARG A 109 19.49 1.40 22.56
CA ARG A 109 18.12 1.91 22.66
C ARG A 109 17.75 2.85 21.52
N GLY A 110 18.73 3.49 20.88
CA GLY A 110 18.50 4.30 19.67
C GLY A 110 18.37 3.46 18.39
N GLU A 111 18.48 2.13 18.47
CA GLU A 111 18.38 1.18 17.37
C GLU A 111 19.15 1.60 16.09
N PRO A 112 20.43 1.96 16.20
CA PRO A 112 21.20 2.39 15.04
C PRO A 112 21.44 1.19 14.11
N PRO A 113 21.59 1.45 12.79
CA PRO A 113 21.88 0.41 11.81
C PRO A 113 23.22 -0.26 12.09
N VAL A 114 23.36 -1.48 11.57
CA VAL A 114 24.66 -2.14 11.55
C VAL A 114 25.53 -1.47 10.50
N LEU A 115 26.55 -0.74 10.95
CA LEU A 115 27.57 -0.19 10.05
C LEU A 115 28.52 -1.32 9.63
N GLU A 116 28.20 -1.99 8.51
CA GLU A 116 29.02 -3.01 7.86
C GLU A 116 30.23 -2.37 7.15
N ASP A 117 30.60 -2.83 5.95
CA ASP A 117 31.63 -2.19 5.14
C ASP A 117 31.08 -1.00 4.33
N LEU A 118 31.98 -0.09 3.96
CA LEU A 118 31.63 1.14 3.24
C LEU A 118 30.85 0.87 1.94
N LYS A 119 31.17 -0.21 1.21
CA LYS A 119 30.53 -0.50 -0.08
C LYS A 119 29.07 -0.87 0.13
N SER A 120 28.79 -1.72 1.12
CA SER A 120 27.43 -2.12 1.49
C SER A 120 26.62 -0.92 1.97
N CYS A 121 27.18 -0.11 2.88
CA CYS A 121 26.50 1.11 3.35
C CYS A 121 26.18 2.11 2.22
N VAL A 122 27.07 2.29 1.24
CA VAL A 122 26.83 3.20 0.11
C VAL A 122 25.71 2.68 -0.80
N ALA A 123 25.64 1.37 -1.04
CA ALA A 123 24.58 0.76 -1.83
C ALA A 123 23.21 0.89 -1.15
N GLU A 124 23.15 0.59 0.15
CA GLU A 124 21.94 0.78 0.97
C GLU A 124 21.52 2.26 1.01
N ALA A 125 22.50 3.17 1.15
CA ALA A 125 22.23 4.60 1.18
C ALA A 125 21.66 5.12 -0.14
N GLU A 126 22.07 4.59 -1.29
CA GLU A 126 21.45 4.95 -2.57
C GLU A 126 19.99 4.51 -2.64
N ALA A 127 19.69 3.27 -2.24
CA ALA A 127 18.32 2.76 -2.20
C ALA A 127 17.43 3.57 -1.23
N ALA A 128 17.92 3.80 -0.01
CA ALA A 128 17.23 4.58 1.02
C ALA A 128 16.97 6.03 0.57
N ARG A 129 17.97 6.70 -0.03
CA ARG A 129 17.81 8.04 -0.59
C ARG A 129 16.75 8.07 -1.68
N ASN A 130 16.81 7.14 -2.63
CA ASN A 130 15.86 7.11 -3.74
C ASN A 130 14.43 6.86 -3.23
N LYS A 131 14.26 5.96 -2.25
CA LYS A 131 12.97 5.71 -1.57
C LYS A 131 12.45 6.98 -0.89
N LEU A 132 13.30 7.70 -0.15
CA LEU A 132 12.91 8.90 0.56
C LEU A 132 12.55 10.06 -0.38
N ILE A 133 13.34 10.28 -1.44
CA ILE A 133 13.05 11.30 -2.46
C ILE A 133 11.73 10.97 -3.16
N ALA A 134 11.48 9.70 -3.51
CA ALA A 134 10.22 9.28 -4.09
C ALA A 134 9.05 9.50 -3.13
N HIS A 135 9.22 9.16 -1.85
CA HIS A 135 8.22 9.42 -0.82
C HIS A 135 7.89 10.91 -0.70
N TRP A 136 8.89 11.80 -0.64
CA TRP A 136 8.64 13.24 -0.58
C TRP A 136 8.01 13.79 -1.86
N ALA A 137 8.45 13.34 -3.03
CA ALA A 137 7.81 13.70 -4.29
C ALA A 137 6.34 13.25 -4.35
N GLU A 138 6.01 12.11 -3.74
CA GLU A 138 4.62 11.67 -3.58
C GLU A 138 3.84 12.62 -2.66
N GLN A 139 4.42 13.02 -1.52
CA GLN A 139 3.78 13.94 -0.57
C GLN A 139 3.53 15.35 -1.13
N GLU A 140 4.32 15.80 -2.11
CA GLU A 140 4.11 17.08 -2.80
C GLU A 140 2.85 17.10 -3.67
N LYS A 141 2.35 15.92 -4.06
CA LYS A 141 1.13 15.83 -4.87
C LYS A 141 -0.09 16.30 -4.05
N PRO A 142 -0.89 17.25 -4.55
CA PRO A 142 -1.94 17.90 -3.77
C PRO A 142 -3.11 16.98 -3.44
N TYR A 143 -3.47 16.04 -4.33
CA TYR A 143 -4.64 15.19 -4.11
C TYR A 143 -4.24 13.87 -3.48
N CYS A 144 -4.94 13.47 -2.42
CA CYS A 144 -4.77 12.20 -1.73
C CYS A 144 -6.00 11.32 -1.98
N VAL A 145 -5.77 10.04 -2.28
CA VAL A 145 -6.83 9.05 -2.53
C VAL A 145 -6.84 8.03 -1.41
N MET A 146 -7.96 7.94 -0.71
CA MET A 146 -8.14 7.04 0.42
C MET A 146 -9.40 6.18 0.23
N ALA A 147 -9.33 4.92 0.58
CA ALA A 147 -10.48 4.04 0.67
C ALA A 147 -10.86 3.87 2.14
N HIS A 148 -12.07 4.26 2.50
CA HIS A 148 -12.68 4.09 3.82
C HIS A 148 -13.52 2.82 3.84
N GLY A 149 -13.44 2.06 4.91
CA GLY A 149 -14.08 0.75 4.98
C GLY A 149 -13.89 0.08 6.33
N GLU A 150 -13.82 -1.24 6.32
CA GLU A 150 -13.51 -2.03 7.50
C GLU A 150 -12.24 -2.82 7.28
N THR A 151 -11.39 -2.85 8.29
CA THR A 151 -10.20 -3.70 8.32
C THR A 151 -10.43 -4.85 9.29
N GLU A 152 -10.13 -6.05 8.83
CA GLU A 152 -10.18 -7.28 9.60
C GLU A 152 -8.88 -7.46 10.39
N TYR A 153 -8.98 -7.92 11.63
CA TYR A 153 -7.86 -8.23 12.52
C TYR A 153 -8.07 -9.59 13.18
N PRO A 154 -7.00 -10.30 13.56
CA PRO A 154 -7.11 -11.51 14.36
C PRO A 154 -7.58 -11.19 15.78
N GLU A 155 -8.47 -12.01 16.32
CA GLU A 155 -8.83 -11.99 17.74
C GLU A 155 -7.64 -12.44 18.60
N ASP A 156 -7.54 -11.92 19.83
CA ASP A 156 -6.48 -12.24 20.80
C ASP A 156 -6.35 -13.74 21.06
N ASP A 157 -7.50 -14.44 21.13
CA ASP A 157 -7.58 -15.91 21.14
C ASP A 157 -8.04 -16.39 19.76
N PRO A 158 -7.20 -17.15 19.01
CA PRO A 158 -7.53 -17.61 17.66
C PRO A 158 -8.80 -18.46 17.57
N THR A 159 -9.28 -19.01 18.67
CA THR A 159 -10.54 -19.77 18.73
C THR A 159 -11.74 -18.91 18.34
N TYR A 160 -11.69 -17.59 18.55
CA TYR A 160 -12.76 -16.67 18.21
C TYR A 160 -12.66 -16.10 16.78
N GLY A 161 -11.59 -16.44 16.04
CA GLY A 161 -11.42 -16.05 14.65
C GLY A 161 -10.90 -14.62 14.49
N THR A 162 -11.67 -13.79 13.80
CA THR A 162 -11.31 -12.42 13.42
C THR A 162 -12.43 -11.44 13.76
N TYR A 163 -12.08 -10.16 13.89
CA TYR A 163 -13.04 -9.08 14.08
C TYR A 163 -12.76 -7.93 13.11
N TRP A 164 -13.80 -7.12 12.87
CA TRP A 164 -13.75 -5.99 11.94
C TRP A 164 -13.82 -4.67 12.69
N ARG A 165 -13.02 -3.69 12.28
CA ARG A 165 -13.08 -2.31 12.77
C ARG A 165 -12.98 -1.31 11.62
N GLU A 166 -13.46 -0.10 11.86
CA GLU A 166 -13.28 1.03 10.94
C GLU A 166 -11.81 1.20 10.57
N GLY A 167 -11.53 1.36 9.28
CA GLY A 167 -10.19 1.45 8.75
C GLY A 167 -10.13 2.26 7.48
N VAL A 168 -8.92 2.70 7.13
CA VAL A 168 -8.66 3.47 5.93
C VAL A 168 -7.40 2.95 5.26
N VAL A 169 -7.44 2.79 3.94
CA VAL A 169 -6.29 2.39 3.11
C VAL A 169 -5.91 3.58 2.22
N HIS A 170 -4.63 3.94 2.21
CA HIS A 170 -4.09 4.97 1.34
C HIS A 170 -3.73 4.37 -0.03
N LEU A 171 -4.36 4.85 -1.10
CA LEU A 171 -4.13 4.32 -2.46
C LEU A 171 -3.00 5.05 -3.19
N GLY A 172 -2.75 6.32 -2.86
CA GLY A 172 -1.76 7.14 -3.53
C GLY A 172 -2.13 8.62 -3.57
N ARG A 173 -1.26 9.42 -4.18
CA ARG A 173 -1.47 10.84 -4.40
C ARG A 173 -1.30 11.21 -5.88
N ALA A 174 -1.91 12.32 -6.29
CA ALA A 174 -1.98 12.77 -7.68
C ALA A 174 -1.85 14.29 -7.85
N TRP A 175 -1.40 14.73 -9.03
CA TRP A 175 -1.34 16.15 -9.38
C TRP A 175 -2.67 16.73 -9.81
N THR A 176 -3.56 15.88 -10.33
CA THR A 176 -4.88 16.27 -10.80
C THR A 176 -5.97 15.38 -10.24
N VAL A 177 -7.21 15.88 -10.23
CA VAL A 177 -8.39 15.09 -9.84
C VAL A 177 -8.57 13.89 -10.77
N ALA A 178 -8.33 14.05 -12.08
CA ALA A 178 -8.43 12.95 -13.04
C ALA A 178 -7.43 11.82 -12.74
N GLU A 179 -6.17 12.15 -12.48
CA GLU A 179 -5.16 11.16 -12.06
C GLU A 179 -5.54 10.47 -10.74
N ALA A 180 -6.12 11.22 -9.78
CA ALA A 180 -6.62 10.64 -8.54
C ALA A 180 -7.77 9.63 -8.79
N MET A 181 -8.66 9.94 -9.74
CA MET A 181 -9.71 9.02 -10.17
C MET A 181 -9.14 7.78 -10.86
N ASP A 182 -8.08 7.91 -11.65
CA ASP A 182 -7.38 6.79 -12.27
C ASP A 182 -6.70 5.88 -11.24
N ILE A 183 -6.09 6.44 -10.18
CA ILE A 183 -5.55 5.67 -9.05
C ILE A 183 -6.66 4.85 -8.38
N ALA A 184 -7.81 5.48 -8.09
CA ALA A 184 -8.96 4.78 -7.54
C ALA A 184 -9.47 3.68 -8.47
N ALA A 185 -9.50 3.92 -9.78
CA ALA A 185 -9.93 2.96 -10.77
C ALA A 185 -8.97 1.77 -10.90
N ALA A 186 -7.66 2.02 -10.85
CA ALA A 186 -6.65 0.97 -10.82
C ALA A 186 -6.80 0.08 -9.58
N ALA A 187 -6.92 0.69 -8.39
CA ALA A 187 -7.16 -0.05 -7.14
C ALA A 187 -8.46 -0.87 -7.19
N TRP A 188 -9.54 -0.30 -7.74
CA TRP A 188 -10.82 -0.99 -7.89
C TRP A 188 -10.78 -2.16 -8.88
N LEU A 189 -9.98 -2.05 -9.95
CA LEU A 189 -9.74 -3.11 -10.92
C LEU A 189 -8.91 -4.25 -10.34
N GLU A 190 -7.84 -3.90 -9.63
CA GLU A 190 -7.03 -4.87 -8.90
C GLU A 190 -7.90 -5.58 -7.87
N GLY A 191 -8.76 -4.83 -7.17
CA GLY A 191 -9.72 -5.32 -6.19
C GLY A 191 -9.06 -5.92 -4.93
N GLU A 192 -7.74 -5.81 -4.84
CA GLU A 192 -6.94 -6.12 -3.65
C GLU A 192 -6.66 -4.80 -2.96
N TRP A 193 -7.35 -4.57 -1.86
CA TRP A 193 -7.08 -3.43 -0.99
C TRP A 193 -6.08 -3.95 0.03
N GLU A 194 -4.82 -3.53 -0.06
CA GLU A 194 -3.76 -3.96 0.84
C GLU A 194 -3.80 -3.10 2.10
N PRO A 195 -4.27 -3.61 3.25
CA PRO A 195 -4.28 -2.85 4.50
C PRO A 195 -2.92 -2.87 5.21
N ARG A 196 -1.96 -3.70 4.76
CA ARG A 196 -0.65 -3.81 5.39
C ARG A 196 0.35 -2.88 4.75
N ASP A 197 1.04 -2.12 5.58
CA ASP A 197 2.22 -1.37 5.13
C ASP A 197 3.43 -2.31 5.07
N ALA A 198 4.05 -2.42 3.90
CA ALA A 198 5.17 -3.34 3.67
C ALA A 198 6.40 -3.09 4.57
N ASP A 199 6.48 -1.89 5.16
CA ASP A 199 7.57 -1.47 6.04
C ASP A 199 7.26 -1.68 7.54
N GLU A 200 6.04 -2.10 7.89
CA GLU A 200 5.63 -2.28 9.28
C GLU A 200 5.77 -3.74 9.75
N CYS A 201 6.36 -3.93 10.93
CA CYS A 201 6.42 -5.25 11.56
C CYS A 201 5.13 -5.50 12.35
N HIS A 202 4.25 -6.34 11.82
CA HIS A 202 2.99 -6.72 12.47
C HIS A 202 3.12 -7.88 13.47
N TRP A 203 4.35 -8.31 13.76
CA TRP A 203 4.60 -9.36 14.75
C TRP A 203 4.46 -8.79 16.16
N ASP A 204 3.55 -9.38 16.93
CA ASP A 204 3.37 -9.06 18.33
C ASP A 204 4.08 -10.10 19.21
N SER A 205 5.03 -9.63 20.04
CA SER A 205 5.80 -10.50 20.93
C SER A 205 4.99 -11.05 22.11
N ASP A 206 3.98 -10.32 22.56
CA ASP A 206 3.15 -10.70 23.70
C ASP A 206 2.21 -11.85 23.30
N PHE A 207 1.70 -11.81 22.07
CA PHE A 207 0.90 -12.90 21.49
C PHE A 207 1.73 -13.98 20.79
N GLY A 208 3.01 -13.70 20.48
CA GLY A 208 3.90 -14.64 19.81
C GLY A 208 3.46 -14.99 18.38
N ARG A 209 2.76 -14.05 17.71
CA ARG A 209 2.24 -14.22 16.34
C ARG A 209 1.98 -12.87 15.68
N ASP A 210 1.62 -12.92 14.40
CA ASP A 210 1.17 -11.77 13.62
C ASP A 210 -0.23 -11.31 14.08
N MET A 211 -0.33 -10.05 14.51
CA MET A 211 -1.58 -9.40 14.95
C MET A 211 -2.01 -8.24 14.03
N GLY A 212 -1.39 -8.13 12.85
CA GLY A 212 -1.67 -7.07 11.89
C GLY A 212 -2.99 -7.25 11.13
N PRO A 213 -3.33 -6.25 10.29
CA PRO A 213 -4.49 -6.32 9.40
C PRO A 213 -4.51 -7.60 8.55
N VAL A 214 -5.66 -8.24 8.39
CA VAL A 214 -5.82 -9.47 7.59
C VAL A 214 -6.40 -9.15 6.21
N SER A 215 -7.45 -8.34 6.18
CA SER A 215 -8.14 -7.95 4.95
C SER A 215 -8.82 -6.60 5.10
N PHE A 216 -9.24 -6.02 3.98
CA PHE A 216 -9.97 -4.76 3.95
C PHE A 216 -11.21 -4.85 3.07
N SER A 217 -12.35 -4.41 3.62
CA SER A 217 -13.62 -4.29 2.93
C SER A 217 -13.93 -2.81 2.71
N PRO A 218 -13.64 -2.27 1.52
CA PRO A 218 -13.88 -0.86 1.23
C PRO A 218 -15.39 -0.57 1.18
N ARG A 219 -15.77 0.66 1.53
CA ARG A 219 -17.14 1.19 1.40
C ARG A 219 -17.15 2.42 0.50
N THR A 220 -16.27 3.36 0.77
CA THR A 220 -16.25 4.67 0.10
C THR A 220 -14.82 5.03 -0.27
N ILE A 221 -14.62 5.50 -1.50
CA ILE A 221 -13.36 6.13 -1.91
C ILE A 221 -13.51 7.63 -1.72
N VAL A 222 -12.50 8.28 -1.16
CA VAL A 222 -12.47 9.72 -0.90
C VAL A 222 -11.21 10.30 -1.53
N ILE A 223 -11.40 11.34 -2.34
CA ILE A 223 -10.32 12.20 -2.82
C ILE A 223 -10.34 13.47 -1.96
N SER A 224 -9.20 13.79 -1.36
CA SER A 224 -8.99 15.01 -0.57
C SER A 224 -7.87 15.86 -1.17
N ASP A 225 -7.88 17.17 -0.92
CA ASP A 225 -6.79 18.05 -1.31
C ASP A 225 -5.67 18.14 -0.24
N GLU A 226 -4.70 19.01 -0.47
CA GLU A 226 -3.51 19.20 0.36
C GLU A 226 -3.84 19.76 1.76
N GLN A 227 -5.00 20.41 1.94
CA GLN A 227 -5.53 20.85 3.22
C GLN A 227 -6.48 19.81 3.85
N ASN A 228 -6.53 18.60 3.31
CA ASN A 228 -7.43 17.53 3.72
C ASN A 228 -8.92 17.91 3.58
N ARG A 229 -9.25 18.80 2.65
CA ARG A 229 -10.65 19.12 2.30
C ARG A 229 -11.14 18.07 1.30
N LYS A 230 -12.35 17.58 1.54
CA LYS A 230 -12.98 16.56 0.69
C LYS A 230 -13.33 17.16 -0.67
N VAL A 231 -12.75 16.60 -1.73
CA VAL A 231 -12.93 17.04 -3.12
C VAL A 231 -14.04 16.24 -3.81
N LEU A 232 -13.97 14.91 -3.72
CA LEU A 232 -14.85 13.99 -4.45
C LEU A 232 -14.93 12.65 -3.71
N THR A 233 -16.03 11.90 -3.89
CA THR A 233 -16.16 10.55 -3.35
C THR A 233 -16.77 9.58 -4.36
N ALA A 234 -16.49 8.29 -4.20
CA ALA A 234 -17.14 7.21 -4.96
C ALA A 234 -17.61 6.08 -4.05
N ASP A 235 -18.63 5.35 -4.51
CA ASP A 235 -18.93 4.03 -3.97
C ASP A 235 -17.82 3.05 -4.35
N ALA A 236 -17.21 2.38 -3.36
CA ALA A 236 -16.07 1.51 -3.62
C ALA A 236 -16.46 0.16 -4.24
N ALA A 237 -17.74 -0.24 -4.19
CA ALA A 237 -18.19 -1.49 -4.79
C ALA A 237 -18.42 -1.30 -6.31
N SER A 238 -19.11 -0.23 -6.70
CA SER A 238 -19.50 0.04 -8.10
C SER A 238 -18.54 0.98 -8.86
N LEU A 239 -17.66 1.68 -8.14
CA LEU A 239 -16.84 2.79 -8.64
C LEU A 239 -17.71 3.92 -9.25
N GLU A 240 -18.91 4.11 -8.73
CA GLU A 240 -19.77 5.21 -9.12
C GLU A 240 -19.43 6.46 -8.29
N TRP A 241 -18.98 7.51 -8.99
CA TRP A 241 -18.67 8.79 -8.38
C TRP A 241 -19.95 9.52 -7.94
N ASN A 242 -19.96 10.02 -6.72
CA ASN A 242 -21.11 10.71 -6.16
C ASN A 242 -21.18 12.14 -6.71
N ALA A 243 -22.35 12.52 -7.24
CA ALA A 243 -22.60 13.88 -7.68
C ALA A 243 -22.52 14.86 -6.49
N HIS A 244 -21.93 16.03 -6.72
CA HIS A 244 -21.79 17.05 -5.68
C HIS A 244 -23.16 17.61 -5.29
N VAL A 245 -23.41 17.63 -3.98
CA VAL A 245 -24.54 18.37 -3.42
C VAL A 245 -24.14 19.84 -3.29
N THR A 246 -24.77 20.72 -4.07
CA THR A 246 -24.44 22.15 -4.12
C THR A 246 -25.44 23.05 -3.37
N GLY A 247 -26.62 22.52 -3.01
CA GLY A 247 -27.65 23.27 -2.31
C GLY A 247 -27.42 23.33 -0.80
N GLU A 248 -27.21 24.51 -0.23
CA GLU A 248 -26.97 24.70 1.21
C GLU A 248 -28.10 24.12 2.09
N ALA A 249 -29.35 24.28 1.66
CA ALA A 249 -30.51 23.71 2.35
C ALA A 249 -30.49 22.16 2.34
N GLU A 250 -30.02 21.58 1.25
CA GLU A 250 -29.89 20.12 1.11
C GLU A 250 -28.73 19.59 1.94
N ILE A 251 -27.58 20.27 1.92
CA ILE A 251 -26.43 19.95 2.78
C ILE A 251 -26.86 19.98 4.25
N SER A 252 -27.59 21.02 4.66
CA SER A 252 -28.11 21.15 6.03
C SER A 252 -29.07 20.02 6.40
N ARG A 253 -29.95 19.62 5.46
CA ARG A 253 -30.87 18.50 5.64
C ARG A 253 -30.13 17.17 5.82
N LEU A 254 -29.15 16.89 4.95
CA LEU A 254 -28.33 15.68 5.02
C LEU A 254 -27.49 15.64 6.29
N ALA A 255 -26.97 16.78 6.75
CA ALA A 255 -26.24 16.88 8.02
C ALA A 255 -27.16 16.55 9.21
N ALA A 256 -28.37 17.10 9.23
CA ALA A 256 -29.36 16.80 10.28
C ALA A 256 -29.78 15.31 10.27
N GLU A 257 -29.94 14.71 9.09
CA GLU A 257 -30.23 13.29 8.93
C GLU A 257 -29.08 12.42 9.44
N ARG A 258 -27.84 12.73 9.07
CA ARG A 258 -26.64 12.06 9.59
C ARG A 258 -26.60 12.11 11.12
N ASP A 259 -26.81 13.29 11.70
CA ASP A 259 -26.76 13.46 13.14
C ASP A 259 -27.89 12.73 13.87
N ALA A 260 -29.05 12.55 13.22
CA ALA A 260 -30.13 11.72 13.74
C ALA A 260 -29.74 10.23 13.75
N LEU A 261 -29.20 9.74 12.63
CA LEU A 261 -28.74 8.35 12.50
C LEU A 261 -27.61 8.02 13.48
N LEU A 262 -26.65 8.92 13.67
CA LEU A 262 -25.56 8.73 14.63
C LEU A 262 -26.05 8.73 16.09
N ARG A 263 -27.05 9.56 16.41
CA ARG A 263 -27.70 9.54 17.74
C ARG A 263 -28.43 8.22 17.98
N GLU A 264 -29.17 7.72 16.99
CA GLU A 264 -29.84 6.43 17.08
C GLU A 264 -28.83 5.29 17.20
N ALA A 265 -27.74 5.32 16.42
CA ALA A 265 -26.66 4.35 16.52
C ALA A 265 -26.02 4.32 17.92
N ALA A 266 -25.81 5.49 18.54
CA ALA A 266 -25.28 5.58 19.89
C ALA A 266 -26.25 4.99 20.93
N LEU A 267 -27.56 5.21 20.76
CA LEU A 267 -28.57 4.57 21.59
C LEU A 267 -28.52 3.05 21.44
N GLU A 268 -28.65 2.52 20.22
CA GLU A 268 -28.60 1.07 19.96
C GLU A 268 -27.34 0.41 20.53
N SER A 269 -26.19 1.08 20.38
CA SER A 269 -24.92 0.60 20.95
C SER A 269 -24.94 0.54 22.49
N GLY A 270 -25.68 1.42 23.16
CA GLY A 270 -25.85 1.40 24.61
C GLY A 270 -26.83 0.33 25.12
N TRP A 271 -27.62 -0.26 24.22
CA TRP A 271 -28.49 -1.43 24.49
C TRP A 271 -27.84 -2.74 24.02
N ASP A 272 -26.52 -2.75 23.84
CA ASP A 272 -25.73 -3.87 23.30
C ASP A 272 -26.15 -4.34 21.89
N ASN A 273 -26.89 -3.52 21.14
CA ASN A 273 -27.32 -3.81 19.77
C ASN A 273 -26.31 -3.30 18.74
N PHE A 274 -25.07 -3.80 18.84
CA PHE A 274 -23.93 -3.32 18.05
C PHE A 274 -24.12 -3.49 16.54
N SER A 275 -24.82 -4.53 16.09
CA SER A 275 -25.10 -4.76 14.67
C SER A 275 -26.00 -3.68 14.09
N THR A 276 -27.09 -3.31 14.78
CA THR A 276 -27.97 -2.23 14.34
C THR A 276 -27.25 -0.89 14.40
N ALA A 277 -26.49 -0.62 15.47
CA ALA A 277 -25.68 0.58 15.58
C ALA A 277 -24.70 0.72 14.40
N LYS A 278 -24.06 -0.37 13.99
CA LYS A 278 -23.17 -0.42 12.83
C LYS A 278 -23.90 -0.09 11.52
N GLN A 279 -25.06 -0.69 11.26
CA GLN A 279 -25.86 -0.40 10.07
C GLN A 279 -26.30 1.07 10.01
N LEU A 280 -26.66 1.66 11.15
CA LEU A 280 -27.03 3.08 11.24
C LEU A 280 -25.85 4.01 10.96
N ARG A 281 -24.65 3.69 11.44
CA ARG A 281 -23.41 4.44 11.12
C ARG A 281 -23.08 4.38 9.62
N ALA A 282 -23.12 3.19 9.03
CA ALA A 282 -22.91 3.01 7.59
C ALA A 282 -23.94 3.79 6.75
N LYS A 283 -25.20 3.83 7.20
CA LYS A 283 -26.24 4.65 6.56
C LYS A 283 -25.94 6.15 6.70
N ALA A 284 -25.49 6.60 7.86
CA ALA A 284 -25.12 8.00 8.10
C ALA A 284 -23.96 8.45 7.19
N GLU A 285 -22.99 7.57 6.95
CA GLU A 285 -21.89 7.80 6.00
C GLU A 285 -22.41 7.91 4.56
N ALA A 286 -23.27 6.97 4.14
CA ALA A 286 -23.85 6.98 2.80
C ALA A 286 -24.67 8.24 2.51
N THR A 287 -25.41 8.77 3.50
CA THR A 287 -26.14 10.05 3.37
C THR A 287 -25.21 11.24 3.09
N GLN A 288 -23.94 11.14 3.45
CA GLN A 288 -22.93 12.20 3.25
C GLN A 288 -22.02 11.98 2.04
N ALA A 289 -22.31 10.98 1.20
CA ALA A 289 -21.42 10.61 0.09
C ALA A 289 -21.19 11.80 -0.87
N GLY A 290 -22.25 12.47 -1.32
CA GLY A 290 -22.15 13.63 -2.23
C GLY A 290 -21.83 14.98 -1.57
N VAL A 291 -21.68 15.03 -0.24
CA VAL A 291 -21.38 16.27 0.49
C VAL A 291 -19.86 16.47 0.53
N VAL A 292 -19.39 17.45 -0.23
CA VAL A 292 -17.96 17.85 -0.37
C VAL A 292 -17.72 19.24 0.21
N ASP A 293 -16.44 19.59 0.39
CA ASP A 293 -16.05 20.91 0.91
C ASP A 293 -16.52 22.03 -0.02
N SER A 294 -16.90 23.18 0.54
CA SER A 294 -17.48 24.29 -0.21
C SER A 294 -16.56 24.86 -1.27
N ALA A 295 -15.23 24.74 -1.11
CA ALA A 295 -14.26 25.15 -2.12
C ALA A 295 -14.34 24.32 -3.41
N TRP A 296 -14.84 23.08 -3.32
CA TRP A 296 -14.88 22.10 -4.41
C TRP A 296 -16.27 21.85 -4.98
N GLN A 297 -17.31 22.44 -4.38
CA GLN A 297 -18.69 22.33 -4.86
C GLN A 297 -18.83 22.96 -6.25
N GLY A 298 -19.12 22.14 -7.27
CA GLY A 298 -19.25 22.59 -8.66
C GLY A 298 -17.95 23.10 -9.30
N HIS A 299 -16.79 22.76 -8.75
CA HIS A 299 -15.50 23.22 -9.29
C HIS A 299 -15.26 22.69 -10.71
N PRO A 300 -14.85 23.54 -11.69
CA PRO A 300 -14.67 23.13 -13.09
C PRO A 300 -13.79 21.89 -13.26
N ASP A 301 -12.61 21.85 -12.63
CA ASP A 301 -11.69 20.72 -12.75
C ASP A 301 -12.30 19.39 -12.29
N VAL A 302 -13.18 19.41 -11.29
CA VAL A 302 -13.87 18.20 -10.82
C VAL A 302 -14.97 17.81 -11.80
N MET A 303 -15.74 18.78 -12.30
CA MET A 303 -16.80 18.53 -13.28
C MET A 303 -16.25 18.02 -14.61
N ASP A 304 -15.12 18.57 -15.07
CA ASP A 304 -14.42 18.13 -16.28
C ASP A 304 -13.85 16.71 -16.10
N ALA A 305 -13.25 16.43 -14.94
CA ALA A 305 -12.76 15.08 -14.62
C ALA A 305 -13.90 14.05 -14.57
N LEU A 306 -15.03 14.38 -13.93
CA LEU A 306 -16.23 13.54 -13.90
C LEU A 306 -16.81 13.29 -15.30
N ALA A 307 -16.85 14.31 -16.15
CA ALA A 307 -17.35 14.19 -17.52
C ALA A 307 -16.41 13.35 -18.41
N ALA A 308 -15.10 13.43 -18.18
CA ALA A 308 -14.09 12.71 -18.93
C ALA A 308 -13.87 11.27 -18.41
N PHE A 309 -14.25 10.97 -17.17
CA PHE A 309 -13.98 9.68 -16.55
C PHE A 309 -14.72 8.54 -17.27
N VAL A 310 -13.94 7.57 -17.73
CA VAL A 310 -14.45 6.32 -18.29
C VAL A 310 -14.20 5.21 -17.29
N ARG A 311 -15.27 4.69 -16.67
CA ARG A 311 -15.16 3.56 -15.76
C ARG A 311 -14.56 2.36 -16.50
N PRO A 312 -13.48 1.75 -15.97
CA PRO A 312 -12.92 0.57 -16.61
C PRO A 312 -13.85 -0.64 -16.45
N GLU A 313 -13.86 -1.52 -17.44
CA GLU A 313 -14.66 -2.74 -17.39
C GLU A 313 -13.91 -3.86 -16.66
N ARG A 314 -14.59 -4.53 -15.72
CA ARG A 314 -14.09 -5.80 -15.16
C ARG A 314 -14.24 -6.88 -16.22
N LYS A 315 -13.22 -7.71 -16.39
CA LYS A 315 -13.31 -8.90 -17.24
C LYS A 315 -14.37 -9.83 -16.68
N THR A 316 -15.41 -10.09 -17.46
CA THR A 316 -16.39 -11.14 -17.19
C THR A 316 -16.05 -12.38 -18.01
N TRP A 317 -16.07 -13.53 -17.36
CA TRP A 317 -15.76 -14.82 -17.95
C TRP A 317 -17.03 -15.64 -18.19
N GLY A 318 -18.13 -15.29 -17.52
CA GLY A 318 -19.43 -15.96 -17.62
C GLY A 318 -19.90 -16.19 -19.06
N ASP A 319 -19.86 -15.16 -19.90
CA ASP A 319 -20.35 -15.23 -21.29
C ASP A 319 -19.50 -16.14 -22.19
N ARG A 320 -18.26 -16.43 -21.78
CA ARG A 320 -17.34 -17.31 -22.52
C ARG A 320 -17.50 -18.78 -22.15
N LEU A 321 -18.16 -19.10 -21.03
CA LEU A 321 -18.34 -20.48 -20.58
C LEU A 321 -19.48 -21.16 -21.33
N ASN A 322 -19.13 -22.08 -22.22
CA ASN A 322 -20.10 -23.00 -22.81
C ASN A 322 -20.17 -24.30 -21.98
N THR A 323 -21.27 -24.48 -21.24
CA THR A 323 -21.50 -25.69 -20.43
C THR A 323 -22.02 -26.87 -21.23
N ARG A 324 -22.40 -26.67 -22.51
CA ARG A 324 -22.94 -27.74 -23.35
C ARG A 324 -21.85 -28.75 -23.69
N GLY A 325 -22.01 -29.98 -23.22
CA GLY A 325 -21.03 -31.05 -23.42
C GLY A 325 -19.99 -31.18 -22.30
N LEU A 326 -20.11 -30.40 -21.22
CA LEU A 326 -19.36 -30.61 -19.98
C LEU A 326 -20.13 -31.56 -19.04
N SER A 327 -19.40 -32.24 -18.16
CA SER A 327 -20.01 -32.93 -17.03
C SER A 327 -20.59 -31.90 -16.05
N LYS A 328 -21.58 -32.30 -15.23
CA LYS A 328 -22.15 -31.41 -14.21
C LYS A 328 -21.07 -30.89 -13.26
N PHE A 329 -20.19 -31.77 -12.79
CA PHE A 329 -19.11 -31.40 -11.87
C PHE A 329 -18.12 -30.41 -12.48
N MET A 330 -17.69 -30.62 -13.73
CA MET A 330 -16.79 -29.68 -14.41
C MET A 330 -17.49 -28.33 -14.67
N ALA A 331 -18.77 -28.33 -15.00
CA ALA A 331 -19.53 -27.09 -15.18
C ALA A 331 -19.67 -26.31 -13.86
N ASP A 332 -19.88 -27.01 -12.74
CA ASP A 332 -19.97 -26.39 -11.42
C ASP A 332 -18.59 -25.85 -10.96
N ASP A 333 -17.50 -26.60 -11.16
CA ASP A 333 -16.13 -26.14 -10.90
C ASP A 333 -15.77 -24.90 -11.73
N MET A 334 -16.12 -24.89 -13.02
CA MET A 334 -15.91 -23.74 -13.91
C MET A 334 -16.71 -22.51 -13.46
N LYS A 335 -17.97 -22.68 -13.05
CA LYS A 335 -18.77 -21.56 -12.52
C LYS A 335 -18.19 -21.03 -11.22
N PHE A 336 -17.70 -21.91 -10.34
CA PHE A 336 -17.09 -21.48 -9.09
C PHE A 336 -15.78 -20.73 -9.34
N LEU A 337 -14.94 -21.23 -10.26
CA LEU A 337 -13.74 -20.53 -10.70
C LEU A 337 -14.05 -19.14 -11.29
N ILE A 338 -15.11 -19.02 -12.09
CA ILE A 338 -15.58 -17.73 -12.60
C ILE A 338 -16.00 -16.81 -11.44
N SER A 339 -16.75 -17.31 -10.46
CA SER A 339 -17.17 -16.52 -9.31
C SER A 339 -16.00 -16.01 -8.44
N LEU A 340 -14.93 -16.81 -8.34
CA LEU A 340 -13.68 -16.40 -7.68
C LEU A 340 -12.94 -15.36 -8.53
N SER A 341 -12.87 -15.57 -9.85
CA SER A 341 -12.21 -14.63 -10.76
C SER A 341 -12.92 -13.28 -10.85
N GLU A 342 -14.25 -13.30 -10.86
CA GLU A 342 -15.12 -12.11 -10.89
C GLU A 342 -15.34 -11.54 -9.49
N ARG A 343 -14.71 -12.12 -8.46
CA ARG A 343 -14.77 -11.69 -7.05
C ARG A 343 -16.20 -11.56 -6.51
N SER A 344 -17.11 -12.36 -7.05
CA SER A 344 -18.50 -12.48 -6.58
C SER A 344 -18.61 -13.40 -5.36
N CYS A 345 -17.54 -14.14 -5.05
CA CYS A 345 -17.41 -14.95 -3.84
C CYS A 345 -16.52 -14.21 -2.82
N PRO A 346 -16.96 -14.06 -1.55
CA PRO A 346 -16.12 -13.48 -0.50
C PRO A 346 -15.05 -14.49 -0.10
N ALA A 347 -13.83 -14.29 -0.59
CA ALA A 347 -12.64 -15.05 -0.21
C ALA A 347 -11.45 -14.09 -0.11
N SER A 348 -10.64 -14.23 0.93
CA SER A 348 -9.38 -13.49 1.08
C SER A 348 -8.41 -13.82 -0.07
N LYS A 349 -7.37 -13.02 -0.23
CA LYS A 349 -6.34 -13.22 -1.28
C LYS A 349 -5.73 -14.63 -1.22
N ASN A 350 -5.33 -15.07 -0.02
CA ASN A 350 -4.73 -16.39 0.19
C ASN A 350 -5.75 -17.52 0.01
N GLU A 351 -6.97 -17.38 0.52
CA GLU A 351 -8.01 -18.39 0.29
C GLU A 351 -8.35 -18.51 -1.19
N ARG A 352 -8.46 -17.38 -1.91
CA ARG A 352 -8.73 -17.39 -3.35
C ARG A 352 -7.61 -18.05 -4.12
N TYR A 353 -6.35 -17.82 -3.71
CA TYR A 353 -5.20 -18.51 -4.28
C TYR A 353 -5.36 -20.03 -4.17
N GLU A 354 -5.59 -20.54 -2.96
CA GLU A 354 -5.76 -21.97 -2.68
C GLU A 354 -6.97 -22.56 -3.43
N LEU A 355 -8.11 -21.87 -3.40
CA LEU A 355 -9.34 -22.31 -4.06
C LEU A 355 -9.19 -22.38 -5.58
N VAL A 356 -8.61 -21.36 -6.21
CA VAL A 356 -8.37 -21.36 -7.66
C VAL A 356 -7.39 -22.46 -8.05
N HIS A 357 -6.31 -22.65 -7.29
CA HIS A 357 -5.36 -23.72 -7.54
C HIS A 357 -6.03 -25.11 -7.43
N GLY A 358 -6.78 -25.34 -6.36
CA GLY A 358 -7.54 -26.59 -6.16
C GLY A 358 -8.58 -26.85 -7.26
N LEU A 359 -9.31 -25.82 -7.69
CA LEU A 359 -10.26 -25.92 -8.80
C LEU A 359 -9.58 -26.22 -10.13
N ALA A 360 -8.45 -25.57 -10.43
CA ALA A 360 -7.67 -25.84 -11.63
C ALA A 360 -7.19 -27.30 -11.67
N LEU A 361 -6.76 -27.86 -10.53
CA LEU A 361 -6.40 -29.27 -10.39
C LEU A 361 -7.62 -30.21 -10.54
N SER A 362 -8.79 -29.81 -10.04
CA SER A 362 -10.05 -30.56 -10.23
C SER A 362 -10.44 -30.57 -11.72
N ILE A 363 -10.38 -29.43 -12.39
CA ILE A 363 -10.64 -29.31 -13.83
C ILE A 363 -9.66 -30.17 -14.64
N ALA A 364 -8.38 -30.19 -14.28
CA ALA A 364 -7.41 -31.10 -14.88
C ALA A 364 -7.80 -32.59 -14.73
N ASP A 365 -8.37 -32.98 -13.58
CA ASP A 365 -8.89 -34.35 -13.37
C ASP A 365 -10.04 -34.64 -14.34
N HIS A 366 -11.01 -33.73 -14.44
CA HIS A 366 -12.13 -33.86 -15.37
C HIS A 366 -11.66 -33.98 -16.83
N VAL A 367 -10.66 -33.20 -17.23
CA VAL A 367 -10.07 -33.28 -18.58
C VAL A 367 -9.47 -34.66 -18.84
N SER A 368 -8.73 -35.22 -17.87
CA SER A 368 -8.11 -36.54 -18.02
C SER A 368 -9.15 -37.67 -18.15
N ARG A 369 -10.27 -37.57 -17.43
CA ARG A 369 -11.38 -38.54 -17.50
C ARG A 369 -12.25 -38.39 -18.73
N ALA A 370 -12.20 -37.25 -19.41
CA ALA A 370 -13.00 -36.97 -20.60
C ALA A 370 -12.36 -37.50 -21.89
N VAL A 371 -11.21 -38.17 -21.82
CA VAL A 371 -10.59 -38.81 -22.98
C VAL A 371 -11.52 -39.90 -23.52
N THR A 372 -11.92 -39.77 -24.78
CA THR A 372 -12.83 -40.71 -25.43
C THR A 372 -12.11 -41.77 -26.24
N ASP A 373 -10.83 -41.57 -26.55
CA ASP A 373 -10.04 -42.48 -27.37
C ASP A 373 -8.54 -42.37 -27.02
N TRP A 374 -7.96 -43.49 -26.58
CA TRP A 374 -6.55 -43.66 -26.27
C TRP A 374 -5.75 -44.36 -27.39
N SER A 375 -6.40 -44.76 -28.49
CA SER A 375 -5.78 -45.55 -29.55
C SER A 375 -4.71 -44.80 -30.36
N THR A 376 -4.60 -43.48 -30.16
CA THR A 376 -3.61 -42.64 -30.83
C THR A 376 -2.65 -42.01 -29.82
N PRO A 377 -1.39 -41.72 -30.18
CA PRO A 377 -0.42 -41.04 -29.31
C PRO A 377 -0.88 -39.65 -28.81
N ARG A 378 -1.95 -39.12 -29.40
CA ARG A 378 -2.66 -37.93 -28.92
C ARG A 378 -4.06 -38.37 -28.50
N PRO A 379 -4.41 -38.36 -27.22
CA PRO A 379 -5.75 -38.74 -26.77
C PRO A 379 -6.80 -37.80 -27.35
N LYS A 380 -7.96 -38.35 -27.76
CA LYS A 380 -9.07 -37.53 -28.25
C LYS A 380 -9.92 -37.07 -27.07
N ILE A 381 -10.13 -35.76 -26.97
CA ILE A 381 -10.90 -35.12 -25.91
C ILE A 381 -11.98 -34.24 -26.57
N PRO A 382 -13.22 -34.19 -26.02
CA PRO A 382 -14.27 -33.32 -26.53
C PRO A 382 -13.83 -31.84 -26.59
N ALA A 383 -14.18 -31.16 -27.67
CA ALA A 383 -13.81 -29.75 -27.88
C ALA A 383 -14.31 -28.82 -26.76
N ALA A 384 -15.50 -29.10 -26.19
CA ALA A 384 -16.03 -28.33 -25.06
C ALA A 384 -15.14 -28.42 -23.81
N VAL A 385 -14.59 -29.61 -23.53
CA VAL A 385 -13.70 -29.84 -22.39
C VAL A 385 -12.36 -29.12 -22.59
N ILE A 386 -11.81 -29.15 -23.80
CA ILE A 386 -10.60 -28.40 -24.14
C ILE A 386 -10.83 -26.88 -24.07
N ALA A 387 -11.98 -26.39 -24.54
CA ALA A 387 -12.32 -24.97 -24.45
C ALA A 387 -12.42 -24.52 -22.99
N ALA A 388 -13.05 -25.31 -22.11
CA ALA A 388 -13.09 -25.04 -20.68
C ALA A 388 -11.70 -25.05 -20.05
N TRP A 389 -10.84 -26.00 -20.40
CA TRP A 389 -9.44 -26.05 -19.96
C TRP A 389 -8.61 -24.82 -20.36
N LEU A 390 -8.77 -24.34 -21.60
CA LEU A 390 -8.10 -23.13 -22.06
C LEU A 390 -8.64 -21.88 -21.35
N LEU A 391 -9.94 -21.82 -21.08
CA LEU A 391 -10.54 -20.75 -20.28
C LEU A 391 -10.00 -20.76 -18.85
N THR A 392 -9.81 -21.94 -18.23
CA THR A 392 -9.13 -22.09 -16.93
C THR A 392 -7.73 -21.48 -16.96
N LYS A 393 -6.93 -21.76 -18.00
CA LYS A 393 -5.59 -21.17 -18.15
C LYS A 393 -5.66 -19.65 -18.13
N GLU A 394 -6.51 -19.07 -18.96
CA GLU A 394 -6.62 -17.63 -19.08
C GLU A 394 -7.03 -16.97 -17.75
N MET A 395 -7.96 -17.59 -17.01
CA MET A 395 -8.37 -17.11 -15.69
C MET A 395 -7.23 -17.20 -14.66
N VAL A 396 -6.50 -18.32 -14.60
CA VAL A 396 -5.36 -18.51 -13.69
C VAL A 396 -4.25 -17.48 -13.96
N LEU A 397 -3.90 -17.28 -15.23
CA LEU A 397 -2.88 -16.30 -15.61
C LEU A 397 -3.32 -14.87 -15.32
N ALA A 398 -4.62 -14.56 -15.52
CA ALA A 398 -5.15 -13.24 -15.24
C ALA A 398 -5.20 -12.91 -13.72
N LEU A 399 -5.44 -13.91 -12.87
CA LEU A 399 -5.59 -13.69 -11.43
C LEU A 399 -4.28 -13.57 -10.66
N PHE A 400 -3.22 -14.23 -11.14
CA PHE A 400 -1.97 -14.35 -10.37
C PHE A 400 -0.77 -13.65 -11.00
N GLY A 401 -0.96 -12.93 -12.12
CA GLY A 401 0.11 -12.20 -12.78
C GLY A 401 1.33 -13.10 -13.04
N GLU A 402 2.50 -12.67 -12.57
CA GLU A 402 3.77 -13.40 -12.73
C GLU A 402 3.76 -14.79 -12.07
N ASN A 403 3.07 -14.96 -10.94
CA ASN A 403 2.94 -16.26 -10.25
C ASN A 403 1.98 -17.22 -10.98
N GLY A 404 1.15 -16.70 -11.88
CA GLY A 404 0.17 -17.51 -12.61
C GLY A 404 0.81 -18.54 -13.53
N GLU A 405 1.95 -18.23 -14.13
CA GLU A 405 2.68 -19.16 -15.01
C GLU A 405 3.24 -20.35 -14.22
N GLU A 406 3.76 -20.12 -13.01
CA GLU A 406 4.25 -21.20 -12.14
C GLU A 406 3.11 -22.14 -11.73
N ILE A 407 2.01 -21.58 -11.26
CA ILE A 407 0.80 -22.34 -10.88
C ILE A 407 0.30 -23.15 -12.08
N TRP A 408 0.14 -22.50 -13.23
CA TRP A 408 -0.36 -23.17 -14.43
C TRP A 408 0.57 -24.29 -14.90
N SER A 409 1.89 -24.10 -14.80
CA SER A 409 2.88 -25.13 -15.08
C SER A 409 2.69 -26.35 -14.17
N GLY A 410 2.46 -26.13 -12.88
CA GLY A 410 2.13 -27.18 -11.90
C GLY A 410 0.85 -27.94 -12.27
N VAL A 411 -0.25 -27.23 -12.55
CA VAL A 411 -1.53 -27.85 -12.95
C VAL A 411 -1.38 -28.63 -14.26
N GLN A 412 -0.66 -28.10 -15.24
CA GLN A 412 -0.36 -28.79 -16.49
C GLN A 412 0.49 -30.05 -16.26
N GLY A 413 1.44 -30.01 -15.33
CA GLY A 413 2.22 -31.17 -14.88
C GLY A 413 1.35 -32.27 -14.26
N ALA A 414 0.38 -31.89 -13.42
CA ALA A 414 -0.59 -32.81 -12.84
C ALA A 414 -1.46 -33.49 -13.91
N LEU A 415 -1.97 -32.72 -14.89
CA LEU A 415 -2.71 -33.28 -16.02
C LEU A 415 -1.88 -34.30 -16.82
N LYS A 416 -0.62 -33.96 -17.16
CA LYS A 416 0.27 -34.88 -17.88
C LYS A 416 0.50 -36.19 -17.12
N SER A 417 0.70 -36.09 -15.81
CA SER A 417 0.91 -37.26 -14.94
C SER A 417 -0.31 -38.16 -14.96
N ARG A 418 -1.51 -37.60 -14.76
CA ARG A 418 -2.79 -38.35 -14.83
C ARG A 418 -3.03 -38.99 -16.19
N LEU A 419 -2.80 -38.26 -17.29
CA LEU A 419 -2.95 -38.82 -18.64
C LEU A 419 -1.99 -40.00 -18.88
N THR A 420 -0.81 -39.98 -18.26
CA THR A 420 0.16 -41.08 -18.34
C THR A 420 -0.31 -42.28 -17.51
N GLU A 421 -0.83 -42.06 -16.30
CA GLU A 421 -1.42 -43.11 -15.45
C GLU A 421 -2.58 -43.82 -16.18
N TYR A 422 -3.57 -43.07 -16.68
CA TYR A 422 -4.71 -43.67 -17.38
C TYR A 422 -4.33 -44.39 -18.68
N TYR A 423 -3.28 -43.94 -19.38
CA TYR A 423 -2.77 -44.64 -20.56
C TYR A 423 -2.13 -46.00 -20.20
N HIS A 424 -1.54 -46.13 -19.01
CA HIS A 424 -0.98 -47.41 -18.54
C HIS A 424 -2.04 -48.38 -18.01
N ASP A 425 -3.20 -47.87 -17.61
CA ASP A 425 -4.34 -48.67 -17.12
C ASP A 425 -5.32 -49.11 -18.23
N CYS A 426 -5.18 -48.58 -19.46
CA CYS A 426 -5.95 -48.95 -20.67
C CYS A 426 -5.16 -49.89 -21.57
#